data_AF-A0A4P9TED6-F1
#
_entry.id   AF-A0A4P9TED6-F1
#
_cell.length_a   1.000
_cell.length_b   1.000
_cell.length_c   1.000
_cell.angle_alpha   90.00
_cell.angle_beta   90.00
_cell.angle_gamma   90.00
#
_symmetry.space_group_name_H-M   'P 1'
#
loop_
_entity.id
_entity.type
_entity.pdbx_description
1 polymer ?
#
loop_
_entity_poly.entity_id
_entity_poly.type
_entity_poly.pdbx_seq_one_letter_code
_entity_poly.pdbx_strand_id
1 'polypeptide(L)'
;MIETLRFWVIVALLGLGVLFTFVSTVGVIRLPDVYSRAHTASQTDTLGAGFALAGVAVAFGWQHAAVYTVLLLFFVFITNPTAAHAISRSAAETGVAPVLAEEGEDGDETDRDAETDGESR
;
A
#
# COMPACT_ATOMS: atom_id res chain seq x y z
N MET A 1 38.01 -3.69 2.01
CA MET A 1 37.22 -4.86 1.53
C MET A 1 35.78 -4.76 2.04
N ILE A 2 35.60 -4.40 3.32
CA ILE A 2 34.28 -4.29 3.94
C ILE A 2 33.48 -3.10 3.39
N GLU A 3 34.17 -2.06 2.95
CA GLU A 3 33.62 -0.86 2.32
C GLU A 3 33.03 -1.17 0.95
N THR A 4 33.73 -1.98 0.15
CA THR A 4 33.27 -2.44 -1.16
C THR A 4 32.03 -3.33 -1.01
N LEU A 5 32.04 -4.23 -0.01
CA LEU A 5 30.87 -5.05 0.30
C LEU A 5 29.68 -4.18 0.73
N ARG A 6 29.90 -3.21 1.60
CA ARG A 6 28.86 -2.27 2.06
C ARG A 6 28.24 -1.51 0.88
N PHE A 7 29.06 -1.04 -0.06
CA PHE A 7 28.59 -0.36 -1.26
C PHE A 7 27.65 -1.25 -2.09
N TRP A 8 28.05 -2.49 -2.37
CA TRP A 8 27.21 -3.42 -3.13
C TRP A 8 25.90 -3.77 -2.44
N VAL A 9 25.91 -3.92 -1.11
CA VAL A 9 24.70 -4.16 -0.32
C VAL A 9 23.74 -2.97 -0.41
N ILE A 10 24.23 -1.73 -0.28
CA ILE A 10 23.39 -0.53 -0.40
C ILE A 10 22.79 -0.44 -1.79
N VAL A 11 23.58 -0.66 -2.85
CA VAL A 11 23.10 -0.63 -4.24
C VAL A 11 22.02 -1.69 -4.46
N ALA A 12 22.20 -2.91 -3.95
CA ALA A 12 21.21 -3.97 -4.07
C ALA A 12 19.90 -3.62 -3.33
N LEU A 13 19.99 -3.09 -2.10
CA LEU A 13 18.82 -2.69 -1.32
C LEU A 13 18.05 -1.54 -1.97
N LEU A 14 18.75 -0.49 -2.42
CA LEU A 14 18.11 0.63 -3.12
C LEU A 14 17.53 0.20 -4.46
N GLY A 15 18.23 -0.66 -5.21
CA GLY A 15 17.75 -1.21 -6.47
C GLY A 15 16.46 -2.01 -6.30
N LEU A 16 16.39 -2.87 -5.27
CA LEU A 16 15.18 -3.60 -4.91
C LEU A 16 14.06 -2.64 -4.49
N GLY A 17 14.36 -1.65 -3.64
CA GLY A 17 13.38 -0.65 -3.21
C GLY A 17 12.75 0.10 -4.38
N VAL A 18 13.57 0.54 -5.34
CA VAL A 18 13.10 1.21 -6.57
C VAL A 18 12.26 0.26 -7.43
N LEU A 19 12.70 -0.99 -7.60
CA LEU A 19 11.96 -1.98 -8.37
C LEU A 19 10.56 -2.23 -7.77
N PHE A 20 10.47 -2.45 -6.46
CA PHE A 20 9.18 -2.67 -5.79
C PHE A 20 8.28 -1.44 -5.88
N THR A 21 8.80 -0.24 -5.62
CA THR A 21 8.04 1.01 -5.79
C THR A 21 7.54 1.19 -7.22
N PHE A 22 8.35 0.84 -8.22
CA PHE A 22 7.96 0.92 -9.62
C PHE A 22 6.84 -0.08 -9.96
N VAL A 23 7.01 -1.35 -9.59
CA VAL A 23 6.01 -2.41 -9.82
C VAL A 23 4.69 -2.07 -9.13
N SER A 24 4.74 -1.62 -7.87
CA SER A 24 3.55 -1.22 -7.15
C SER A 24 2.88 0.01 -7.75
N THR A 25 3.65 1.00 -8.22
CA THR A 25 3.09 2.16 -8.94
C THR A 25 2.34 1.73 -10.19
N VAL A 26 2.93 0.82 -10.99
CA VAL A 26 2.26 0.25 -12.17
C VAL A 26 1.01 -0.53 -11.78
N GLY A 27 1.05 -1.30 -10.69
CA GLY A 27 -0.10 -2.03 -10.17
C GLY A 27 -1.26 -1.11 -9.75
N VAL A 28 -0.98 0.00 -9.07
CA VAL A 28 -2.00 1.00 -8.72
C VAL A 28 -2.67 1.60 -9.95
N ILE A 29 -1.94 1.83 -11.04
CA ILE A 29 -2.49 2.38 -12.29
C ILE A 29 -3.28 1.32 -13.08
N ARG A 30 -2.85 0.06 -13.05
CA ARG A 30 -3.43 -1.03 -13.86
C ARG A 30 -4.67 -1.67 -13.22
N LEU A 31 -4.74 -1.76 -11.90
CA LEU A 31 -5.79 -2.51 -11.22
C LEU A 31 -7.14 -1.77 -11.28
N PRO A 32 -8.25 -2.46 -11.54
CA PRO A 32 -9.56 -1.81 -11.69
C PRO A 32 -10.20 -1.45 -10.34
N ASP A 33 -9.89 -2.20 -9.29
CA ASP A 33 -10.58 -2.15 -8.00
C ASP A 33 -9.78 -1.41 -6.91
N VAL A 34 -10.49 -0.69 -6.04
CA VAL A 34 -9.91 0.13 -4.95
C VAL A 34 -9.19 -0.73 -3.92
N TYR A 35 -9.72 -1.92 -3.58
CA TYR A 35 -9.07 -2.82 -2.63
C TYR A 35 -7.79 -3.41 -3.21
N SER A 36 -7.82 -3.80 -4.48
CA SER A 36 -6.66 -4.27 -5.22
C SER A 36 -5.57 -3.18 -5.35
N ARG A 37 -5.97 -1.92 -5.61
CA ARG A 37 -5.06 -0.77 -5.60
C ARG A 37 -4.46 -0.51 -4.22
N ALA A 38 -5.27 -0.58 -3.16
CA ALA A 38 -4.81 -0.38 -1.78
C ALA A 38 -3.81 -1.46 -1.35
N HIS A 39 -4.03 -2.72 -1.74
CA HIS A 39 -3.07 -3.81 -1.51
C HIS A 39 -1.74 -3.56 -2.23
N THR A 40 -1.80 -3.07 -3.45
CA THR A 40 -0.58 -2.83 -4.23
C THR A 40 0.17 -1.59 -3.75
N ALA A 41 -0.56 -0.58 -3.26
CA ALA A 41 0.00 0.58 -2.59
C ALA A 41 0.71 0.21 -1.28
N SER A 42 0.18 -0.72 -0.48
CA SER A 42 0.84 -1.16 0.76
C SER A 42 2.12 -1.97 0.50
N GLN A 43 2.25 -2.64 -0.65
CA GLN A 43 3.51 -3.23 -1.08
C GLN A 43 4.61 -2.18 -1.33
N THR A 44 4.27 -0.98 -1.84
CA THR A 44 5.23 0.13 -2.01
C THR A 44 5.84 0.54 -0.67
N ASP A 45 5.01 0.69 0.36
CA ASP A 45 5.47 1.24 1.63
C ASP A 45 6.19 0.19 2.48
N THR A 46 5.76 -1.07 2.42
CA THR A 46 6.41 -2.15 3.17
C THR A 46 7.71 -2.61 2.51
N LEU A 47 7.70 -2.89 1.20
CA LEU A 47 8.87 -3.41 0.49
C LEU A 47 9.71 -2.28 -0.11
N GLY A 48 9.09 -1.36 -0.86
CA GLY A 48 9.79 -0.25 -1.49
C GLY A 48 10.49 0.66 -0.47
N ALA A 49 9.72 1.29 0.42
CA ALA A 49 10.28 2.13 1.47
C ALA A 49 11.06 1.32 2.50
N GLY A 50 10.67 0.09 2.82
CA GLY A 50 11.41 -0.79 3.73
C GLY A 50 12.83 -1.08 3.25
N PHE A 51 13.02 -1.49 1.97
CA PHE A 51 14.34 -1.71 1.40
C PHE A 51 15.14 -0.41 1.25
N ALA A 52 14.49 0.69 0.89
CA ALA A 52 15.13 2.00 0.80
C ALA A 52 15.69 2.45 2.16
N LEU A 53 14.88 2.34 3.23
CA LEU A 53 15.27 2.69 4.59
C LEU A 53 16.34 1.74 5.14
N ALA A 54 16.28 0.45 4.83
CA ALA A 54 17.35 -0.49 5.14
C ALA A 54 18.68 -0.09 4.47
N GLY A 55 18.65 0.32 3.19
CA GLY A 55 19.82 0.83 2.48
C GLY A 55 20.41 2.08 3.15
N VAL A 56 19.56 3.01 3.59
CA VAL A 56 19.94 4.21 4.35
C VAL A 56 20.57 3.83 5.70
N ALA A 57 19.97 2.89 6.45
CA ALA A 57 20.51 2.43 7.73
C ALA A 57 21.92 1.83 7.57
N VAL A 58 22.15 1.04 6.52
CA VAL A 58 23.48 0.47 6.21
C VAL A 58 24.47 1.54 5.76
N ALA A 59 24.01 2.58 5.04
CA ALA A 59 24.86 3.68 4.57
C ALA A 59 25.37 4.58 5.69
N PHE A 60 24.48 4.97 6.61
CA PHE A 60 24.80 5.90 7.70
C PHE A 60 25.26 5.22 9.00
N GLY A 61 25.05 3.91 9.15
CA GLY A 61 25.44 3.15 10.33
C GLY A 61 24.60 3.48 11.58
N TRP A 62 24.97 2.88 12.72
CA TRP A 62 24.22 2.96 14.00
C TRP A 62 24.42 4.27 14.78
N GLN A 63 24.60 5.41 14.08
CA GLN A 63 24.61 6.74 14.68
C GLN A 63 23.19 7.30 14.78
N HIS A 64 23.03 8.55 15.25
CA HIS A 64 21.74 9.23 15.44
C HIS A 64 20.77 9.07 14.24
N ALA A 65 21.28 8.95 13.01
CA ALA A 65 20.50 8.69 11.80
C ALA A 65 19.67 7.40 11.87
N ALA A 66 20.19 6.31 12.44
CA ALA A 66 19.49 5.03 12.54
C ALA A 66 18.23 5.12 13.41
N VAL A 67 18.25 5.94 14.46
CA VAL A 67 17.08 6.17 15.32
C VAL A 67 15.96 6.81 14.51
N TYR A 68 16.26 7.82 13.70
CA TYR A 68 15.27 8.46 12.83
C TYR A 68 14.75 7.50 11.75
N THR A 69 15.61 6.65 11.17
CA THR A 69 15.20 5.64 10.18
C THR A 69 14.24 4.61 10.78
N VAL A 70 14.53 4.10 11.98
CA VAL A 70 13.65 3.15 12.67
C VAL A 70 12.33 3.80 13.08
N LEU A 71 12.38 5.03 13.59
CA LEU A 71 11.19 5.78 13.98
C LEU A 71 10.29 6.06 12.76
N LEU A 72 10.90 6.43 11.63
CA LEU A 72 10.20 6.63 10.37
C LEU A 72 9.55 5.33 9.87
N LEU A 73 10.28 4.21 9.89
CA LEU A 73 9.75 2.90 9.50
C LEU A 73 8.56 2.51 10.38
N PHE A 74 8.67 2.70 11.70
CA PHE A 74 7.60 2.43 12.66
C PHE A 74 6.35 3.27 12.38
N PHE A 75 6.50 4.58 12.13
CA PHE A 75 5.39 5.45 11.79
C PHE A 75 4.72 5.04 10.49
N VAL A 76 5.49 4.80 9.42
CA VAL A 76 4.95 4.33 8.13
C VAL A 76 4.18 3.03 8.30
N PHE A 77 4.69 2.11 9.11
CA PHE A 77 4.07 0.80 9.33
C PHE A 77 2.74 0.88 10.09
N ILE A 78 2.51 1.91 10.91
CA ILE A 78 1.22 2.15 11.57
C ILE A 78 0.29 2.97 10.68
N THR A 79 0.82 4.01 10.03
CA THR A 79 0.04 4.90 9.17
C THR A 79 -0.52 4.17 7.97
N ASN A 80 0.26 3.29 7.33
CA ASN A 80 -0.18 2.57 6.13
C ASN A 80 -1.44 1.70 6.35
N PRO A 81 -1.48 0.75 7.30
CA PRO A 81 -2.68 -0.06 7.54
C PRO A 81 -3.86 0.79 8.02
N THR A 82 -3.61 1.85 8.78
CA THR A 82 -4.67 2.79 9.20
C THR A 82 -5.28 3.49 7.99
N ALA A 83 -4.46 4.00 7.07
CA ALA A 83 -4.91 4.63 5.83
C ALA A 83 -5.64 3.63 4.92
N ALA A 84 -5.10 2.44 4.74
CA ALA A 84 -5.71 1.39 3.93
C ALA A 84 -7.09 0.98 4.48
N HIS A 85 -7.22 0.85 5.80
CA HIS A 85 -8.51 0.55 6.44
C HIS A 85 -9.52 1.69 6.26
N ALA A 86 -9.11 2.95 6.46
CA ALA A 86 -9.97 4.10 6.27
C ALA A 86 -10.46 4.23 4.81
N ILE A 87 -9.57 4.01 3.83
CA ILE A 87 -9.92 4.01 2.40
C ILE A 87 -10.90 2.88 2.09
N SER A 88 -10.63 1.67 2.57
CA SER A 88 -11.48 0.49 2.34
C SER A 88 -12.87 0.68 2.94
N ARG A 89 -12.96 1.28 4.13
CA ARG A 89 -14.23 1.57 4.80
C ARG A 89 -15.02 2.65 4.06
N SER A 90 -14.38 3.73 3.64
CA SER A 90 -15.02 4.77 2.84
C SER A 90 -15.52 4.23 1.49
N ALA A 91 -14.75 3.36 0.83
CA ALA A 91 -15.16 2.70 -0.40
C ALA A 91 -16.42 1.83 -0.19
N ALA A 92 -16.45 1.04 0.89
CA ALA A 92 -17.61 0.24 1.26
C ALA A 92 -18.84 1.10 1.56
N GLU A 93 -18.68 2.19 2.32
CA GLU A 93 -19.76 3.13 2.64
C GLU A 93 -20.30 3.88 1.41
N THR A 94 -19.51 3.99 0.34
CA THR A 94 -19.91 4.61 -0.95
C THR A 94 -20.51 3.58 -1.93
N GLY A 95 -20.68 2.32 -1.52
CA GLY A 95 -21.25 1.26 -2.36
C GLY A 95 -20.31 0.72 -3.44
N VAL A 96 -18.98 0.92 -3.30
CA VAL A 96 -18.00 0.36 -4.24
C VAL A 96 -17.80 -1.13 -3.93
N ALA A 97 -18.43 -2.00 -4.72
CA ALA A 97 -18.26 -3.44 -4.60
C ALA A 97 -16.87 -3.89 -5.11
N PRO A 98 -16.19 -4.82 -4.41
CA PRO A 98 -14.92 -5.37 -4.87
C PRO A 98 -15.13 -6.20 -6.14
N VAL A 99 -14.26 -6.00 -7.13
CA VAL A 99 -14.26 -6.82 -8.36
C VAL A 99 -13.68 -8.19 -8.04
N LEU A 100 -14.55 -9.17 -7.78
CA LEU A 100 -14.17 -10.57 -7.58
C LEU A 100 -13.95 -11.24 -8.95
N ALA A 101 -12.93 -12.08 -9.05
CA ALA A 101 -12.75 -12.93 -10.23
C ALA A 101 -13.79 -14.05 -10.18
N GLU A 102 -14.95 -13.81 -10.78
CA GLU A 102 -16.05 -14.75 -11.11
C GLU A 102 -16.01 -16.08 -10.32
N GLU A 103 -16.52 -16.06 -9.08
CA GLU A 103 -17.34 -17.18 -8.64
C GLU A 103 -18.76 -16.84 -9.06
N GLY A 104 -19.36 -17.76 -9.81
CA GLY A 104 -20.58 -17.54 -10.59
C GLY A 104 -21.77 -17.06 -9.78
N GLU A 105 -22.74 -16.54 -10.55
CA GLU A 105 -24.16 -16.42 -10.21
C GLU A 105 -24.55 -16.98 -8.84
N ASP A 106 -24.71 -16.10 -7.86
CA ASP A 106 -25.85 -16.18 -6.95
C ASP A 106 -26.18 -14.75 -6.52
N GLY A 107 -27.38 -14.33 -6.89
CA GLY A 107 -27.86 -12.97 -6.76
C GLY A 107 -27.91 -12.50 -5.32
N ASP A 108 -27.81 -11.19 -5.14
CA ASP A 108 -28.75 -10.53 -4.28
C ASP A 108 -29.21 -9.24 -4.95
N GLU A 109 -30.52 -9.18 -5.12
CA GLU A 109 -31.26 -8.01 -5.52
C GLU A 109 -31.07 -6.97 -4.43
N THR A 110 -30.25 -5.96 -4.65
CA THR A 110 -30.37 -4.72 -3.88
C THR A 110 -30.23 -3.52 -4.80
N ASP A 111 -31.03 -3.57 -5.85
CA ASP A 111 -31.54 -2.35 -6.47
C ASP A 111 -33.01 -2.25 -6.05
N ARG A 112 -33.45 -1.06 -5.62
CA ARG A 112 -34.74 -0.68 -5.00
C ARG A 112 -34.75 -0.75 -3.46
N ASP A 113 -34.46 0.38 -2.81
CA ASP A 113 -35.20 0.91 -1.65
C ASP A 113 -34.51 2.18 -1.11
N ALA A 114 -34.35 3.20 -1.97
CA ALA A 114 -34.05 4.55 -1.48
C ALA A 114 -34.55 5.68 -2.41
N GLU A 115 -35.35 5.37 -3.42
CA GLU A 115 -35.86 6.37 -4.37
C GLU A 115 -37.37 6.27 -4.58
N THR A 116 -38.15 6.15 -3.50
CA THR A 116 -39.55 6.63 -3.48
C THR A 116 -40.03 6.70 -2.03
N ASP A 117 -39.81 7.84 -1.37
CA ASP A 117 -40.81 8.41 -0.44
C ASP A 117 -40.40 9.81 0.01
N GLY A 118 -40.34 10.70 -0.98
CA GLY A 118 -40.77 12.09 -0.82
C GLY A 118 -41.96 12.28 -1.75
N GLU A 119 -43.05 12.86 -1.23
CA GLU A 119 -44.30 13.22 -1.93
C GLU A 119 -45.34 12.10 -2.13
N SER A 120 -46.28 11.95 -1.19
CA SER A 120 -47.62 12.57 -1.35
C SER A 120 -48.64 12.05 -0.32
N ARG A 121 -49.22 12.99 0.42
CA ARG A 121 -50.54 12.97 1.08
C ARG A 121 -50.77 12.06 2.28
#